data_AF-A0A0D7E089-F1
#
_entry.id   AF-A0A0D7E089-F1
#
_cell.length_a   1.000
_cell.length_b   1.000
_cell.length_c   1.000
_cell.angle_alpha   90.00
_cell.angle_beta   90.00
_cell.angle_gamma   90.00
#
_symmetry.space_group_name_H-M   'P 1'
#
loop_
_entity.id
_entity.type
_entity.pdbx_description
1 polymer ?
#
loop_
_entity_poly.entity_id
_entity_poly.type
_entity_poly.pdbx_seq_one_letter_code
_entity_poly.pdbx_strand_id
1 'polypeptide(L)'
;MVDRSAEHWYPTAAYLYVLHLDDLGTAWEYLRRNPDYRLDWLRHHRRPKAAQQAAHRWGLRLLEDPALDARDAHPAWLPGHVAVVQLYPDADPPQYAPAFTFWRIAGHKQLLHDGKGLALMAHSPGHCLRFALAPGLEDGMAVAYARRGGAAAPARNHALGA
;
A
#
# COMPACT_ATOMS: atom_id res chain seq x y z
N MET A 1 1.59 31.95 40.27
CA MET A 1 2.24 32.87 39.32
C MET A 1 2.20 32.18 37.97
N VAL A 2 1.46 32.76 37.04
CA VAL A 2 0.98 32.15 35.79
C VAL A 2 1.98 32.41 34.66
N ASP A 3 2.19 31.36 33.85
CA ASP A 3 2.41 31.36 32.40
C ASP A 3 3.78 31.76 31.80
N ARG A 4 4.39 30.78 31.12
CA ARG A 4 5.00 30.94 29.79
C ARG A 4 4.63 29.72 28.96
N SER A 5 3.43 29.75 28.40
CA SER A 5 3.01 29.19 27.12
C SER A 5 3.89 28.03 26.67
N ALA A 6 3.50 26.82 27.05
CA ALA A 6 3.75 25.68 26.18
C ALA A 6 3.19 26.10 24.81
N GLU A 7 4.07 26.40 23.87
CA GLU A 7 3.66 26.83 22.55
C GLU A 7 2.73 25.76 21.99
N HIS A 8 1.49 26.16 21.72
CA HIS A 8 0.39 25.27 21.31
C HIS A 8 0.62 24.66 19.90
N TRP A 9 1.84 24.79 19.36
CA TRP A 9 2.23 24.47 17.99
C TRP A 9 2.89 23.09 17.86
N TYR A 10 3.09 22.37 18.97
CA TYR A 10 3.57 20.99 18.95
C TYR A 10 2.49 20.03 19.45
N PRO A 11 1.66 19.46 18.55
CA PRO A 11 0.89 18.28 18.90
C PRO A 11 1.82 17.06 18.82
N THR A 12 2.85 16.98 19.67
CA THR A 12 3.89 15.94 19.59
C THR A 12 3.30 14.53 19.69
N ALA A 13 2.25 14.34 20.51
CA ALA A 13 1.61 13.05 20.69
C ALA A 13 0.70 12.64 19.52
N ALA A 14 0.00 13.59 18.89
CA ALA A 14 -0.95 13.29 17.82
C ALA A 14 -0.28 12.72 16.57
N TYR A 15 1.01 12.96 16.37
CA TYR A 15 1.79 12.51 15.22
C TYR A 15 2.77 11.37 15.53
N LEU A 16 2.80 10.83 16.76
CA LEU A 16 3.72 9.72 17.08
C LEU A 16 3.50 8.51 16.17
N TYR A 17 2.29 8.33 15.63
CA TYR A 17 2.02 7.27 14.67
C TYR A 17 2.84 7.39 13.38
N VAL A 18 3.27 8.60 13.00
CA VAL A 18 4.08 8.83 11.79
C VAL A 18 5.43 8.13 11.87
N LEU A 19 5.99 7.97 13.08
CA LEU A 19 7.23 7.21 13.32
C LEU A 19 7.11 5.72 12.96
N HIS A 20 5.87 5.25 12.83
CA HIS A 20 5.51 3.86 12.58
C HIS A 20 4.86 3.65 11.21
N LEU A 21 4.80 4.71 10.39
CA LEU A 21 4.37 4.57 9.00
C LEU A 21 5.54 4.09 8.15
N ASP A 22 5.21 3.28 7.15
CA ASP A 22 6.15 2.94 6.09
C ASP A 22 6.18 4.02 5.00
N ASP A 23 7.12 3.90 4.05
CA ASP A 23 7.34 4.90 2.99
C ASP A 23 6.04 5.31 2.28
N LEU A 24 5.14 4.35 2.01
CA LEU A 24 3.86 4.59 1.36
C LEU A 24 2.82 5.24 2.28
N GLY A 25 2.83 4.91 3.57
CA GLY A 25 2.02 5.60 4.59
C GLY A 25 2.47 7.05 4.77
N THR A 26 3.77 7.31 4.78
CA THR A 26 4.32 8.66 4.83
C THR A 26 4.00 9.45 3.56
N ALA A 27 4.14 8.84 2.39
CA ALA A 27 3.75 9.45 1.12
C ALA A 27 2.26 9.84 1.11
N TRP A 28 1.41 9.00 1.69
CA TRP A 28 0.00 9.31 1.86
C TRP A 28 -0.25 10.49 2.80
N GLU A 29 0.44 10.55 3.94
CA GLU A 29 0.28 11.66 4.88
C GLU A 29 0.62 13.01 4.24
N TYR A 30 1.61 13.03 3.34
CA TYR A 30 1.91 14.21 2.53
C TYR A 30 0.83 14.49 1.49
N LEU A 31 0.40 13.47 0.74
CA LEU A 31 -0.60 13.61 -0.32
C LEU A 31 -1.94 14.10 0.20
N ARG A 32 -2.46 13.53 1.30
CA ARG A 32 -3.76 13.90 1.86
C ARG A 32 -3.81 15.32 2.42
N ARG A 33 -2.65 15.94 2.66
CA ARG A 33 -2.50 17.34 3.09
C ARG A 33 -2.37 18.32 1.94
N ASN A 34 -2.14 17.83 0.71
CA ASN A 34 -2.06 18.67 -0.46
C ASN A 34 -3.45 19.26 -0.79
N PRO A 35 -3.58 20.60 -0.91
CA PRO A 35 -4.86 21.25 -1.19
C PRO A 35 -5.42 20.87 -2.57
N ASP A 36 -4.56 20.68 -3.57
CA ASP A 36 -4.98 20.30 -4.92
C ASP A 36 -5.53 18.87 -4.95
N TYR A 37 -4.91 17.95 -4.18
CA TYR A 37 -5.45 16.59 -4.04
C TYR A 37 -6.84 16.60 -3.42
N ARG A 38 -7.03 17.39 -2.35
CA ARG A 38 -8.34 17.55 -1.69
C ARG A 38 -9.39 18.13 -2.64
N LEU A 39 -9.02 19.11 -3.46
CA LEU A 39 -9.90 19.68 -4.47
C LEU A 39 -10.27 18.66 -5.55
N ASP A 40 -9.30 17.90 -6.06
CA ASP A 40 -9.55 16.83 -7.03
C ASP A 40 -10.46 15.75 -6.44
N TRP A 41 -10.24 15.36 -5.18
CA TRP A 41 -11.10 14.42 -4.47
C TRP A 41 -12.54 14.94 -4.36
N LEU A 42 -12.75 16.17 -3.87
CA LEU A 42 -14.07 16.78 -3.75
C LEU A 42 -14.81 16.83 -5.10
N ARG A 43 -14.10 17.16 -6.18
CA ARG A 43 -14.66 17.30 -7.53
C ARG A 43 -14.99 15.97 -8.20
N HIS A 44 -14.16 14.95 -7.97
CA HIS A 44 -14.16 13.75 -8.81
C HIS A 44 -14.56 12.46 -8.08
N HIS A 45 -14.49 12.35 -6.74
CA HIS A 45 -14.72 11.08 -6.03
C HIS A 45 -16.06 10.41 -6.34
N ARG A 46 -17.13 11.17 -6.60
CA ARG A 46 -18.47 10.64 -6.95
C ARG A 46 -18.62 10.20 -8.40
N ARG A 47 -17.61 10.44 -9.25
CA ARG A 47 -17.65 10.21 -10.70
C ARG A 47 -16.57 9.21 -11.09
N PRO A 48 -16.87 7.90 -11.20
CA PRO A 48 -15.87 6.85 -11.32
C PRO A 48 -14.82 7.08 -12.43
N LYS A 49 -15.25 7.46 -13.64
CA LYS A 49 -14.35 7.71 -14.77
C LYS A 49 -13.41 8.91 -14.53
N ALA A 50 -13.94 9.99 -13.96
CA ALA A 50 -13.15 11.19 -13.67
C ALA A 50 -12.24 10.97 -12.45
N ALA A 51 -12.71 10.23 -11.44
CA ALA A 51 -11.93 9.83 -10.27
C ALA A 51 -10.70 9.03 -10.68
N GLN A 52 -10.84 8.09 -11.62
CA GLN A 52 -9.71 7.28 -12.10
C GLN A 52 -8.64 8.14 -12.80
N GLN A 53 -9.05 9.06 -13.68
CA GLN A 53 -8.13 9.96 -14.36
C GLN A 53 -7.42 10.90 -13.38
N ALA A 54 -8.15 11.44 -12.40
CA ALA A 54 -7.57 12.25 -11.33
C ALA A 54 -6.60 11.44 -10.47
N ALA A 55 -6.96 10.21 -10.09
CA ALA A 55 -6.10 9.32 -9.29
C ALA A 55 -4.74 9.09 -9.96
N HIS A 56 -4.71 8.86 -11.28
CA HIS A 56 -3.47 8.64 -12.02
C HIS A 56 -2.50 9.83 -11.94
N ARG A 57 -3.00 11.07 -11.85
CA ARG A 57 -2.16 12.27 -11.69
C ARG A 57 -1.42 12.27 -10.35
N TRP A 58 -2.01 11.64 -9.34
CA TRP A 58 -1.47 11.54 -7.98
C TRP A 58 -0.71 10.25 -7.73
N GLY A 59 -0.44 9.46 -8.77
CA GLY A 59 0.24 8.17 -8.63
C GLY A 59 -0.64 7.08 -8.02
N LEU A 60 -1.97 7.29 -7.97
CA LEU A 60 -2.95 6.34 -7.46
C LEU A 60 -3.74 5.70 -8.61
N ARG A 61 -4.34 4.53 -8.33
CA ARG A 61 -5.31 3.87 -9.19
C ARG A 61 -6.73 4.35 -8.93
N LEU A 62 -7.02 4.64 -7.66
CA LEU A 62 -8.30 5.12 -7.16
C LEU A 62 -8.04 6.26 -6.18
N LEU A 63 -8.93 7.26 -6.18
CA LEU A 63 -8.88 8.32 -5.20
C LEU A 63 -9.28 7.77 -3.83
N GLU A 64 -8.47 8.06 -2.83
CA GLU A 64 -8.69 7.72 -1.42
C GLU A 64 -9.17 8.97 -0.66
N ASP A 65 -10.01 8.79 0.36
CA ASP A 65 -10.54 9.91 1.14
C ASP A 65 -9.43 10.61 1.94
N PRO A 66 -9.12 11.90 1.67
CA PRO A 66 -8.08 12.63 2.38
C PRO A 66 -8.38 12.83 3.88
N ALA A 67 -9.62 12.65 4.33
CA ALA A 67 -9.99 12.70 5.73
C ALA A 67 -9.46 11.49 6.52
N LEU A 68 -9.19 10.36 5.86
CA LEU A 68 -8.66 9.16 6.51
C LEU A 68 -7.22 9.39 7.00
N ASP A 69 -6.96 8.97 8.24
CA ASP A 69 -5.63 8.92 8.83
C ASP A 69 -4.74 7.93 8.07
N ALA A 70 -3.42 8.16 8.01
CA ALA A 70 -2.53 7.25 7.29
C ALA A 70 -2.49 5.82 7.85
N ARG A 71 -2.94 5.60 9.09
CA ARG A 71 -3.15 4.26 9.65
C ARG A 71 -4.37 3.55 9.08
N ASP A 72 -5.38 4.32 8.69
CA ASP A 72 -6.70 3.84 8.27
C ASP A 72 -6.95 4.01 6.76
N ALA A 73 -6.09 4.74 6.06
CA ALA A 73 -6.19 4.97 4.63
C ALA A 73 -5.49 3.86 3.84
N HIS A 74 -6.05 3.56 2.66
CA HIS A 74 -5.64 2.42 1.84
C HIS A 74 -5.35 2.85 0.40
N PRO A 75 -4.44 3.84 0.22
CA PRO A 75 -4.16 4.40 -1.10
C PRO A 75 -3.70 3.32 -2.06
N ALA A 76 -4.48 3.14 -3.13
CA ALA A 76 -4.19 2.19 -4.19
C ALA A 76 -3.07 2.74 -5.11
N TRP A 77 -1.83 2.82 -4.61
CA TRP A 77 -0.68 3.31 -5.37
C TRP A 77 -0.50 2.54 -6.69
N LEU A 78 -0.08 3.27 -7.74
CA LEU A 78 0.21 2.65 -9.02
C LEU A 78 1.32 1.59 -8.88
N PRO A 79 1.29 0.52 -9.70
CA PRO A 79 2.30 -0.52 -9.66
C PRO A 79 3.67 0.04 -9.96
N GLY A 80 4.69 -0.42 -9.25
CA GLY A 80 6.06 0.07 -9.44
C GLY A 80 6.81 0.21 -8.13
N HIS A 81 6.09 0.37 -7.01
CA HIS A 81 6.71 0.48 -5.72
C HIS A 81 7.27 -0.86 -5.22
N VAL A 82 8.52 -0.84 -4.75
CA VAL A 82 9.23 -2.02 -4.21
C VAL A 82 8.60 -2.58 -2.93
N ALA A 83 7.69 -1.83 -2.30
CA ALA A 83 6.99 -2.24 -1.09
C ALA A 83 5.79 -3.17 -1.37
N VAL A 84 5.34 -3.29 -2.63
CA VAL A 84 4.23 -4.18 -3.00
C VAL A 84 4.76 -5.51 -3.50
N VAL A 85 4.32 -6.60 -2.87
CA VAL A 85 4.63 -7.98 -3.27
C VAL A 85 3.49 -8.50 -4.15
N GLN A 86 3.80 -9.09 -5.30
CA GLN A 86 2.79 -9.72 -6.15
C GLN A 86 2.72 -11.21 -5.80
N LEU A 87 1.51 -11.73 -5.57
CA LEU A 87 1.26 -13.14 -5.26
C LEU A 87 0.52 -13.81 -6.42
N TYR A 88 0.98 -14.98 -6.83
CA TYR A 88 0.44 -15.75 -7.96
C TYR A 88 0.18 -17.20 -7.53
N PRO A 89 -0.83 -17.86 -8.11
CA PRO A 89 -0.91 -19.31 -8.05
C PRO A 89 0.39 -19.90 -8.61
N ASP A 90 1.01 -20.79 -7.85
CA ASP A 90 2.15 -21.56 -8.35
C ASP A 90 1.64 -22.58 -9.37
N ALA A 91 2.17 -22.51 -10.59
CA ALA A 91 1.73 -23.36 -11.70
C ALA A 91 2.37 -24.76 -11.67
N ASP A 92 3.49 -24.93 -10.97
CA ASP A 92 4.20 -26.21 -10.84
C ASP A 92 4.77 -26.36 -9.41
N PRO A 93 3.90 -26.52 -8.40
CA PRO A 93 4.31 -26.47 -7.02
C PRO A 93 5.10 -27.72 -6.59
N PRO A 94 6.25 -27.58 -5.91
CA PRO A 94 6.92 -28.71 -5.27
C PRO A 94 6.05 -29.32 -4.15
N GLN A 95 6.36 -30.56 -3.73
CA GLN A 95 5.57 -31.30 -2.71
C GLN A 95 5.36 -30.57 -1.38
N TYR A 96 6.23 -29.61 -1.05
CA TYR A 96 6.16 -28.80 0.17
C TYR A 96 6.07 -27.30 -0.14
N ALA A 97 5.45 -26.94 -1.27
CA ALA A 97 5.24 -25.55 -1.64
C ALA A 97 4.47 -24.79 -0.53
N PRO A 98 4.87 -23.57 -0.18
CA PRO A 98 4.11 -22.77 0.76
C PRO A 98 2.73 -22.45 0.16
N ALA A 99 1.68 -22.63 0.97
CA ALA A 99 0.34 -22.24 0.60
C ALA A 99 0.08 -20.76 0.94
N PHE A 100 -0.65 -20.07 0.07
CA PHE A 100 -1.26 -18.79 0.41
C PHE A 100 -2.27 -19.02 1.53
N THR A 101 -2.01 -18.41 2.68
CA THR A 101 -2.84 -18.58 3.87
C THR A 101 -3.28 -17.21 4.36
N PHE A 102 -4.39 -16.73 3.81
CA PHE A 102 -4.97 -15.42 4.08
C PHE A 102 -5.14 -15.17 5.58
N TRP A 103 -5.63 -16.16 6.31
CA TRP A 103 -5.87 -16.07 7.75
C TRP A 103 -4.59 -16.03 8.60
N ARG A 104 -3.48 -16.59 8.09
CA ARG A 104 -2.17 -16.59 8.79
C ARG A 104 -1.42 -15.28 8.64
N ILE A 105 -1.78 -14.44 7.67
CA ILE A 105 -1.20 -13.10 7.55
C ILE A 105 -1.60 -12.30 8.79
N ALA A 106 -0.61 -11.92 9.59
CA ALA A 106 -0.82 -11.20 10.84
C ALA A 106 -1.36 -9.78 10.61
N GLY A 107 -2.10 -9.28 11.59
CA GLY A 107 -2.62 -7.91 11.57
C GLY A 107 -4.02 -7.76 10.96
N HIS A 108 -4.46 -6.51 10.95
CA HIS A 108 -5.74 -6.10 10.38
C HIS A 108 -5.66 -6.15 8.86
N LYS A 109 -6.47 -7.02 8.26
CA LYS A 109 -6.49 -7.26 6.81
C LYS A 109 -7.58 -6.45 6.16
N GLN A 110 -7.24 -5.76 5.09
CA GLN A 110 -8.19 -5.09 4.22
C GLN A 110 -7.97 -5.53 2.78
N LEU A 111 -9.08 -5.72 2.07
CA LEU A 111 -9.09 -6.20 0.71
C LEU A 111 -9.83 -5.17 -0.15
N LEU A 112 -9.18 -4.69 -1.21
CA LEU A 112 -9.77 -3.76 -2.14
C LEU A 112 -9.57 -4.22 -3.58
N HIS A 113 -10.52 -3.87 -4.45
CA HIS A 113 -10.37 -4.04 -5.88
C HIS A 113 -9.84 -2.74 -6.50
N ASP A 114 -8.61 -2.74 -7.00
CA ASP A 114 -7.90 -1.53 -7.46
C ASP A 114 -8.26 -1.11 -8.90
N GLY A 115 -9.25 -1.79 -9.49
CA GLY A 115 -9.70 -1.62 -10.87
C GLY A 115 -8.99 -2.53 -11.88
N LYS A 116 -7.86 -3.14 -11.51
CA LYS A 116 -7.14 -4.15 -12.30
C LYS A 116 -7.14 -5.53 -11.63
N GLY A 117 -7.03 -5.56 -10.31
CA GLY A 117 -6.97 -6.77 -9.52
C GLY A 117 -7.23 -6.50 -8.05
N LEU A 118 -6.99 -7.52 -7.25
CA LEU A 118 -7.27 -7.51 -5.83
C LEU A 118 -5.99 -7.13 -5.07
N ALA A 119 -6.06 -6.07 -4.27
CA ALA A 119 -4.98 -5.64 -3.40
C ALA A 119 -5.32 -5.98 -1.95
N LEU A 120 -4.37 -6.61 -1.26
CA LEU A 120 -4.46 -6.95 0.16
C LEU A 120 -3.48 -6.11 0.95
N MET A 121 -3.98 -5.41 1.94
CA MET A 121 -3.21 -4.67 2.94
C MET A 121 -3.35 -5.36 4.30
N ALA A 122 -2.22 -5.63 4.95
CA ALA A 122 -2.19 -6.16 6.31
C ALA A 122 -1.42 -5.21 7.23
N HIS A 123 -2.14 -4.60 8.16
CA HIS A 123 -1.60 -3.62 9.10
C HIS A 123 -1.31 -4.25 10.45
N SER A 124 -0.08 -4.06 10.91
CA SER A 124 0.32 -4.27 12.30
C SER A 124 0.99 -3.00 12.83
N PRO A 125 1.12 -2.84 14.15
CA PRO A 125 1.82 -1.68 14.71
C PRO A 125 3.22 -1.55 14.10
N GLY A 126 3.50 -0.43 13.41
CA GLY A 126 4.81 -0.19 12.78
C GLY A 126 5.00 -0.77 11.38
N HIS A 127 4.07 -1.57 10.86
CA HIS A 127 4.26 -2.24 9.57
C HIS A 127 2.95 -2.35 8.77
N CYS A 128 3.02 -2.03 7.48
CA CYS A 128 1.95 -2.35 6.53
C CYS A 128 2.51 -3.24 5.41
N LEU A 129 2.03 -4.47 5.35
CA LEU A 129 2.32 -5.38 4.24
C LEU A 129 1.31 -5.15 3.13
N ARG A 130 1.81 -4.99 1.90
CA ARG A 130 0.98 -4.77 0.71
C ARG A 130 1.21 -5.87 -0.31
N PHE A 131 0.13 -6.53 -0.69
CA PHE A 131 0.11 -7.59 -1.67
C PHE A 131 -0.81 -7.23 -2.83
N ALA A 132 -0.38 -7.53 -4.05
CA ALA A 132 -1.26 -7.58 -5.21
C ALA A 132 -1.51 -9.05 -5.55
N LEU A 133 -2.77 -9.48 -5.50
CA LEU A 133 -3.17 -10.87 -5.72
C LEU A 133 -3.51 -11.05 -7.20
N ALA A 134 -2.89 -12.04 -7.82
CA ALA A 134 -3.24 -12.44 -9.18
C ALA A 134 -4.66 -13.04 -9.22
N PRO A 135 -5.37 -12.89 -10.35
CA PRO A 135 -6.66 -13.55 -10.55
C PRO A 135 -6.53 -15.07 -10.34
N GLY A 136 -7.48 -15.65 -9.62
CA GLY A 136 -7.51 -17.10 -9.36
C GLY A 136 -6.62 -17.59 -8.22
N LEU A 137 -5.93 -16.70 -7.48
CA LEU A 137 -5.26 -17.08 -6.24
C LEU A 137 -6.28 -17.21 -5.10
N GLU A 138 -6.36 -18.40 -4.50
CA GLU A 138 -7.27 -18.71 -3.40
C GLU A 138 -6.52 -19.16 -2.14
N ASP A 139 -7.18 -19.06 -0.98
CA ASP A 139 -6.64 -19.58 0.28
C ASP A 139 -6.41 -21.09 0.19
N GLY A 140 -5.23 -21.53 0.62
CA GLY A 140 -4.79 -22.92 0.53
C GLY A 140 -4.05 -23.30 -0.75
N MET A 141 -4.06 -22.47 -1.80
CA MET A 141 -3.30 -22.74 -3.03
C MET A 141 -1.81 -22.52 -2.82
N ALA A 142 -0.98 -23.32 -3.50
CA ALA A 142 0.46 -23.05 -3.57
C ALA A 142 0.71 -21.67 -4.20
N VAL A 143 1.63 -20.90 -3.62
CA VAL A 143 1.83 -19.50 -3.98
C VAL A 143 3.27 -19.19 -4.33
N ALA A 144 3.45 -18.57 -5.49
CA ALA A 144 4.69 -17.90 -5.87
C ALA A 144 4.58 -16.40 -5.59
N TYR A 145 5.68 -15.77 -5.21
CA TYR A 145 5.72 -14.33 -5.01
C TYR A 145 6.78 -13.67 -5.89
N ALA A 146 6.47 -12.46 -6.37
CA ALA A 146 7.40 -11.61 -7.10
C ALA A 146 7.48 -10.25 -6.43
N ARG A 147 8.71 -9.77 -6.21
CA ARG A 147 8.98 -8.40 -5.79
C ARG A 147 9.64 -7.67 -6.96
N ARG A 148 9.22 -6.44 -7.24
CA ARG A 148 9.96 -5.61 -8.20
C ARG A 148 11.33 -5.30 -7.62
N GLY A 149 12.39 -5.54 -8.40
CA GLY A 149 13.72 -5.05 -8.08
C GLY A 149 13.69 -3.53 -7.94
N GLY A 150 14.30 -3.00 -6.89
CA GLY A 150 14.51 -1.57 -6.77
C GLY A 150 15.48 -1.06 -7.84
N ALA A 151 15.53 0.25 -8.04
CA ALA A 151 16.59 0.88 -8.83
C ALA A 151 17.93 0.82 -8.08
N ALA A 152 18.45 -0.39 -7.90
CA ALA A 152 19.87 -0.66 -7.73
C ALA A 152 20.20 -1.64 -8.87
N ALA A 153 21.29 -1.34 -9.59
CA ALA A 153 21.75 -2.01 -10.80
C ALA A 153 21.52 -3.53 -10.81
N PRO A 154 21.33 -4.17 -11.99
CA PRO A 154 21.23 -5.62 -12.05
C PRO A 154 22.47 -6.21 -11.40
N ALA A 155 22.29 -6.88 -10.25
CA ALA A 155 23.21 -7.91 -9.85
C ALA A 155 23.20 -8.90 -11.00
N ARG A 156 24.26 -8.86 -11.81
CA ARG A 156 24.59 -9.90 -12.78
C ARG A 156 24.72 -11.19 -11.98
N ASN A 157 23.62 -11.89 -11.79
CA ASN A 157 23.67 -13.31 -11.46
C ASN A 157 24.06 -14.01 -12.76
N HIS A 158 25.37 -14.08 -12.99
CA HIS A 158 25.95 -15.17 -13.75
C HIS A 158 25.69 -16.46 -12.97
N ALA A 159 24.94 -17.38 -13.57
CA ALA A 159 25.04 -18.84 -13.48
C ALA A 159 23.69 -19.44 -13.93
N LEU A 160 23.58 -20.41 -14.84
CA LEU A 160 24.57 -21.31 -15.43
C LEU A 160 24.32 -21.48 -16.92
N GLY A 161 25.41 -21.63 -17.67
CA GLY A 161 25.41 -22.38 -18.91
C GLY A 161 25.63 -23.88 -18.62
N ALA A 162 25.12 -24.67 -19.57
CA ALA A 162 25.24 -26.12 -19.76
C ALA A 162 24.52 -27.02 -18.72
#